data_AF-A0A7J6SJX6-F1
#
_entry.id   AF-A0A7J6SJX6-F1
#
_cell.length_a   1.000
_cell.length_b   1.000
_cell.length_c   1.000
_cell.angle_alpha   90.00
_cell.angle_beta   90.00
_cell.angle_gamma   90.00
#
_symmetry.space_group_name_H-M   'P 1'
#
loop_
_entity.id
_entity.type
_entity.pdbx_description
1 polymer ?
#
loop_
_entity_poly.entity_id
_entity_poly.type
_entity_poly.pdbx_seq_one_letter_code
_entity_poly.pdbx_strand_id
1 'polypeptide(L)'
;PSEQRSSLGEAVAEQLRPKMKTTVRWIPSGPEIADVLQSFVLLELNNDRLLENTLMMLSPASKAPSCTSDIFLRILGSCADMPQRSRDAVRVLLHKHVGLQIAFNRLFEELCSSTVSKLDQETLADLVYACARIGYDDGMFVQRLIEHVDQHLASSGGFHSFQSMARIVYALCELNTRLDMARVLCREAIDGQMWNGGSGDDILMLAWAAVFLSLPPPVELITEMCILFEERLPTQLLMAQQIAVQLE
;
A
#
# COMPACT_ATOMS: atom_id res chain seq x y z
N PRO A 1 -4.49 -3.06 26.21
CA PRO A 1 -4.98 -3.51 24.88
C PRO A 1 -3.85 -3.96 23.94
N SER A 2 -2.81 -3.14 23.77
CA SER A 2 -1.60 -3.45 22.97
C SER A 2 -0.78 -4.62 23.54
N GLU A 3 -0.56 -4.68 24.85
CA GLU A 3 0.16 -5.80 25.49
C GLU A 3 -0.56 -7.16 25.34
N GLN A 4 -1.89 -7.15 25.44
CA GLN A 4 -2.70 -8.36 25.20
C GLN A 4 -2.64 -8.80 23.73
N ARG A 5 -2.70 -7.86 22.77
CA ARG A 5 -2.54 -8.15 21.33
C ARG A 5 -1.15 -8.73 21.03
N SER A 6 -0.10 -8.14 21.61
CA SER A 6 1.28 -8.63 21.50
C SER A 6 1.42 -10.07 22.01
N SER A 7 0.89 -10.36 23.21
CA SER A 7 0.92 -11.71 23.80
C SER A 7 0.16 -12.77 22.99
N LEU A 8 -0.99 -12.38 22.41
CA LEU A 8 -1.77 -13.26 21.54
C LEU A 8 -1.05 -13.51 20.21
N GLY A 9 -0.39 -12.47 19.70
CA GLY A 9 0.41 -12.54 18.50
C GLY A 9 1.61 -13.48 18.62
N GLU A 10 2.32 -13.41 19.75
CA GLU A 10 3.40 -14.35 20.07
C GLU A 10 2.89 -15.79 20.19
N ALA A 11 1.71 -16.00 20.80
CA ALA A 11 1.10 -17.32 20.91
C ALA A 11 0.71 -17.91 19.53
N VAL A 12 0.17 -17.10 18.62
CA VAL A 12 -0.13 -17.53 17.24
C VAL A 12 1.17 -17.82 16.48
N ALA A 13 2.20 -16.99 16.62
CA ALA A 13 3.50 -17.22 16.01
C ALA A 13 4.16 -18.52 16.53
N GLU A 14 4.04 -18.81 17.83
CA GLU A 14 4.44 -20.09 18.43
C GLU A 14 3.68 -21.28 17.84
N GLN A 15 2.38 -21.16 17.58
CA GLN A 15 1.59 -22.25 16.97
C GLN A 15 1.91 -22.48 15.49
N LEU A 16 2.25 -21.43 14.74
CA LEU A 16 2.61 -21.52 13.33
C LEU A 16 4.05 -22.04 13.13
N ARG A 17 4.95 -21.78 14.08
CA ARG A 17 6.38 -22.11 13.96
C ARG A 17 6.66 -23.62 13.79
N PRO A 18 5.99 -24.56 14.51
CA PRO A 18 6.10 -25.99 14.25
C PRO A 18 5.63 -26.39 12.86
N LYS A 19 4.50 -25.83 12.39
CA LYS A 19 3.95 -26.11 11.05
C LYS A 19 4.90 -25.71 9.92
N MET A 20 5.72 -24.67 10.15
CA MET A 20 6.76 -24.23 9.22
C MET A 20 8.06 -25.04 9.32
N LYS A 21 8.34 -25.71 10.43
CA LYS A 21 9.58 -26.48 10.67
C LYS A 21 9.47 -27.96 10.34
N THR A 22 8.27 -28.53 10.36
CA THR A 22 8.08 -29.97 10.09
C THR A 22 8.29 -30.29 8.61
N THR A 23 9.07 -31.34 8.34
CA THR A 23 9.50 -31.86 7.04
C THR A 23 8.36 -32.38 6.13
N VAL A 24 7.12 -32.36 6.61
CA VAL A 24 5.93 -32.48 5.76
C VAL A 24 5.70 -31.11 5.15
N ARG A 25 5.99 -30.94 3.85
CA ARG A 25 5.75 -29.69 3.09
C ARG A 25 4.30 -29.23 3.30
N TRP A 26 4.06 -28.42 4.32
CA TRP A 26 2.83 -27.65 4.42
C TRP A 26 2.92 -26.59 3.33
N ILE A 27 2.15 -26.77 2.25
CA ILE A 27 2.00 -25.77 1.20
C ILE A 27 0.65 -25.10 1.47
N PRO A 28 0.62 -23.94 2.14
CA PRO A 28 -0.63 -23.28 2.42
C PRO A 28 -1.31 -22.89 1.10
N SER A 29 -2.63 -23.02 1.10
CA SER A 29 -3.48 -22.50 0.04
C SER A 29 -3.46 -20.96 0.04
N GLY A 30 -3.85 -20.34 -1.08
CA GLY A 30 -3.98 -18.88 -1.17
C GLY A 30 -4.79 -18.26 -0.01
N PRO A 31 -5.97 -18.81 0.35
CA PRO A 31 -6.75 -18.31 1.50
C PRO A 31 -6.00 -18.39 2.83
N GLU A 32 -5.29 -19.48 3.11
CA GLU A 32 -4.50 -19.61 4.33
C GLU A 32 -3.37 -18.57 4.38
N ILE A 33 -2.73 -18.27 3.24
CA ILE A 33 -1.73 -17.19 3.15
C ILE A 33 -2.39 -15.86 3.48
N ALA A 34 -3.55 -15.55 2.88
CA ALA A 34 -4.29 -14.32 3.14
C ALA A 34 -4.67 -14.18 4.63
N ASP A 35 -5.16 -15.25 5.27
CA ASP A 35 -5.55 -15.26 6.68
C ASP A 35 -4.36 -15.04 7.62
N VAL A 36 -3.21 -15.64 7.31
CA VAL A 36 -1.97 -15.41 8.07
C VAL A 36 -1.52 -13.96 7.93
N LEU A 37 -1.47 -13.40 6.72
CA LEU A 37 -1.09 -12.00 6.50
C LEU A 37 -2.08 -11.03 7.16
N GLN A 38 -3.38 -11.32 7.12
CA GLN A 38 -4.38 -10.53 7.85
C GLN A 38 -4.15 -10.58 9.36
N SER A 39 -3.67 -11.71 9.89
CA SER A 39 -3.30 -11.82 11.31
C SER A 39 -2.10 -10.93 11.68
N PHE A 40 -1.16 -10.68 10.75
CA PHE A 40 -0.10 -9.70 10.97
C PHE A 40 -0.65 -8.29 11.20
N VAL A 41 -1.70 -7.93 10.47
CA VAL A 41 -2.40 -6.64 10.63
C VAL A 41 -3.18 -6.59 11.93
N LEU A 42 -4.05 -7.58 12.18
CA LEU A 42 -4.97 -7.58 13.32
C LEU A 42 -4.27 -7.75 14.68
N LEU A 43 -3.18 -8.50 14.72
CA LEU A 43 -2.45 -8.82 15.95
C LEU A 43 -1.13 -8.04 16.07
N GLU A 44 -0.81 -7.17 15.11
CA GLU A 44 0.44 -6.40 15.06
C GLU A 44 1.69 -7.31 15.21
N LEU A 45 1.70 -8.43 14.48
CA LEU A 45 2.77 -9.43 14.57
C LEU A 45 4.10 -8.85 14.08
N ASN A 46 5.09 -8.78 14.96
CA ASN A 46 6.44 -8.34 14.63
C ASN A 46 7.40 -9.53 14.43
N ASN A 47 7.15 -10.34 13.41
CA ASN A 47 7.98 -11.53 13.11
C ASN A 47 8.37 -11.61 11.63
N ASP A 48 9.51 -10.99 11.30
CA ASP A 48 10.02 -10.88 9.93
C ASP A 48 10.26 -12.26 9.27
N ARG A 49 10.69 -13.27 10.05
CA ARG A 49 10.90 -14.64 9.54
C ARG A 49 9.60 -15.34 9.18
N LEU A 50 8.57 -15.16 10.01
CA LEU A 50 7.25 -15.72 9.73
C LEU A 50 6.64 -15.04 8.49
N LEU A 51 6.80 -13.72 8.37
CA LEU A 51 6.34 -12.96 7.21
C LEU A 51 7.04 -13.42 5.93
N GLU A 52 8.37 -13.51 5.95
CA GLU A 52 9.18 -14.01 4.84
C GLU A 52 8.72 -15.42 4.42
N ASN A 53 8.67 -16.36 5.37
CA ASN A 53 8.24 -17.72 5.06
C ASN A 53 6.83 -17.75 4.47
N THR A 54 5.90 -16.95 4.99
CA THR A 54 4.51 -16.88 4.50
C THR A 54 4.46 -16.36 3.06
N LEU A 55 5.16 -15.26 2.77
CA LEU A 55 5.21 -14.69 1.43
C LEU A 55 5.92 -15.61 0.43
N MET A 56 6.98 -16.31 0.85
CA MET A 56 7.67 -17.26 -0.02
C MET A 56 6.78 -18.44 -0.44
N MET A 57 5.74 -18.77 0.33
CA MET A 57 4.74 -19.78 -0.08
C MET A 57 3.77 -19.29 -1.15
N LEU A 58 3.69 -17.98 -1.42
CA LEU A 58 2.84 -17.45 -2.48
C LEU A 58 3.31 -17.90 -3.87
N SER A 59 4.62 -18.10 -4.06
CA SER A 59 5.16 -18.53 -5.36
C SER A 59 4.56 -19.87 -5.83
N PRO A 60 4.58 -20.95 -5.03
CA PRO A 60 3.86 -22.17 -5.40
C PRO A 60 2.32 -22.02 -5.32
N ALA A 61 1.77 -21.27 -4.35
CA ALA A 61 0.32 -21.17 -4.16
C ALA A 61 -0.40 -20.38 -5.26
N SER A 62 0.25 -19.39 -5.87
CA SER A 62 -0.29 -18.59 -6.99
C SER A 62 -0.64 -19.42 -8.23
N LYS A 63 -0.13 -20.66 -8.31
CA LYS A 63 -0.44 -21.60 -9.40
C LYS A 63 -1.70 -22.42 -9.14
N ALA A 64 -2.16 -22.47 -7.90
CA ALA A 64 -3.29 -23.28 -7.50
C ALA A 64 -4.62 -22.56 -7.85
N PRO A 65 -5.68 -23.29 -8.24
CA PRO A 65 -7.00 -22.70 -8.50
C PRO A 65 -7.63 -21.99 -7.30
N SER A 66 -7.14 -22.27 -6.09
CA SER A 66 -7.62 -21.64 -4.85
C SER A 66 -7.11 -20.21 -4.65
N CYS A 67 -6.10 -19.77 -5.41
CA CYS A 67 -5.54 -18.43 -5.31
C CYS A 67 -6.18 -17.50 -6.36
N THR A 68 -7.45 -17.16 -6.13
CA THR A 68 -8.23 -16.29 -7.03
C THR A 68 -7.83 -14.81 -6.92
N SER A 69 -8.32 -13.96 -7.83
CA SER A 69 -8.15 -12.51 -7.74
C SER A 69 -8.62 -11.92 -6.41
N ASP A 70 -9.74 -12.37 -5.85
CA ASP A 70 -10.24 -11.89 -4.55
C ASP A 70 -9.26 -12.22 -3.41
N ILE A 71 -8.70 -13.44 -3.43
CA ILE A 71 -7.68 -13.86 -2.47
C ILE A 71 -6.42 -13.01 -2.64
N PHE A 72 -6.03 -12.72 -3.88
CA PHE A 72 -4.89 -11.86 -4.14
C PHE A 72 -5.12 -10.42 -3.66
N LEU A 73 -6.31 -9.85 -3.84
CA LEU A 73 -6.67 -8.53 -3.30
C LEU A 73 -6.57 -8.52 -1.77
N ARG A 74 -7.00 -9.59 -1.09
CA ARG A 74 -6.83 -9.74 0.36
C ARG A 74 -5.37 -9.80 0.78
N ILE A 75 -4.53 -10.51 0.03
CA ILE A 75 -3.08 -10.58 0.26
C ILE A 75 -2.44 -9.19 0.10
N LEU A 76 -2.74 -8.52 -1.02
CA LEU A 76 -2.22 -7.18 -1.33
C LEU A 76 -2.64 -6.16 -0.27
N GLY A 77 -3.92 -6.11 0.06
CA GLY A 77 -4.45 -5.22 1.11
C GLY A 77 -3.81 -5.51 2.47
N SER A 78 -3.70 -6.78 2.86
CA SER A 78 -3.04 -7.15 4.12
C SER A 78 -1.59 -6.66 4.16
N CYS A 79 -0.81 -6.86 3.08
CA CYS A 79 0.55 -6.36 2.99
C CYS A 79 0.62 -4.83 3.04
N ALA A 80 -0.32 -4.13 2.39
CA ALA A 80 -0.37 -2.67 2.39
C ALA A 80 -0.78 -2.07 3.75
N ASP A 81 -1.60 -2.79 4.53
CA ASP A 81 -2.14 -2.35 5.83
C ASP A 81 -1.23 -2.70 7.02
N MET A 82 -0.23 -3.56 6.84
CA MET A 82 0.74 -3.88 7.89
C MET A 82 1.46 -2.63 8.42
N PRO A 83 2.00 -2.63 9.65
CA PRO A 83 2.86 -1.55 10.16
C PRO A 83 4.10 -1.29 9.27
N GLN A 84 4.66 -0.08 9.31
CA GLN A 84 5.77 0.36 8.43
C GLN A 84 6.92 -0.65 8.38
N ARG A 85 7.40 -1.13 9.53
CA ARG A 85 8.50 -2.11 9.60
C ARG A 85 8.22 -3.38 8.80
N SER A 86 7.01 -3.93 8.91
CA SER A 86 6.61 -5.12 8.17
C SER A 86 6.44 -4.82 6.69
N ARG A 87 5.90 -3.65 6.32
CA ARG A 87 5.85 -3.20 4.91
C ARG A 87 7.23 -3.08 4.29
N ASP A 88 8.20 -2.55 5.04
CA ASP A 88 9.59 -2.47 4.58
C ASP A 88 10.19 -3.85 4.36
N ALA A 89 9.86 -4.83 5.20
CA ALA A 89 10.22 -6.22 4.97
C ALA A 89 9.57 -6.78 3.69
N VAL A 90 8.28 -6.51 3.45
CA VAL A 90 7.60 -6.90 2.20
C VAL A 90 8.30 -6.27 0.97
N ARG A 91 8.59 -4.96 1.02
CA ARG A 91 9.32 -4.23 -0.04
C ARG A 91 10.65 -4.92 -0.35
N VAL A 92 11.45 -5.20 0.67
CA VAL A 92 12.75 -5.88 0.52
C VAL A 92 12.58 -7.27 -0.09
N LEU A 93 11.56 -8.03 0.33
CA LEU A 93 11.31 -9.37 -0.20
C LEU A 93 10.88 -9.34 -1.66
N LEU A 94 9.98 -8.42 -2.02
CA LEU A 94 9.58 -8.21 -3.40
C LEU A 94 10.78 -7.87 -4.28
N HIS A 95 11.68 -6.98 -3.83
CA HIS A 95 12.89 -6.67 -4.61
C HIS A 95 13.88 -7.82 -4.70
N LYS A 96 14.07 -8.60 -3.63
CA LYS A 96 15.11 -9.65 -3.58
C LYS A 96 14.69 -10.99 -4.19
N HIS A 97 13.41 -11.34 -4.15
CA HIS A 97 12.93 -12.67 -4.52
C HIS A 97 12.16 -12.65 -5.83
N VAL A 98 12.85 -12.96 -6.93
CA VAL A 98 12.26 -13.07 -8.27
C VAL A 98 11.05 -14.02 -8.32
N GLY A 99 11.08 -15.12 -7.56
CA GLY A 99 9.96 -16.06 -7.50
C GLY A 99 8.68 -15.47 -6.89
N LEU A 100 8.82 -14.48 -5.99
CA LEU A 100 7.69 -13.74 -5.42
C LEU A 100 7.19 -12.68 -6.42
N GLN A 101 8.10 -11.96 -7.09
CA GLN A 101 7.74 -11.02 -8.17
C GLN A 101 6.93 -11.73 -9.26
N ILE A 102 7.40 -12.88 -9.77
CA ILE A 102 6.68 -13.66 -10.78
C ILE A 102 5.28 -14.05 -10.30
N ALA A 103 5.12 -14.38 -9.02
CA ALA A 103 3.83 -14.72 -8.44
C ALA A 103 2.88 -13.51 -8.43
N PHE A 104 3.37 -12.34 -8.01
CA PHE A 104 2.63 -11.10 -8.04
C PHE A 104 2.25 -10.72 -9.48
N ASN A 105 3.20 -10.70 -10.41
CA ASN A 105 2.95 -10.38 -11.82
C ASN A 105 1.84 -11.26 -12.42
N ARG A 106 1.88 -12.57 -12.15
CA ARG A 106 0.85 -13.50 -12.61
C ARG A 106 -0.53 -13.18 -12.04
N LEU A 107 -0.62 -12.96 -10.73
CA LEU A 107 -1.90 -12.68 -10.07
C LEU A 107 -2.47 -11.32 -10.51
N PHE A 108 -1.60 -10.35 -10.78
CA PHE A 108 -1.99 -9.07 -11.37
C PHE A 108 -2.48 -9.20 -12.82
N GLU A 109 -1.83 -10.03 -13.64
CA GLU A 109 -2.28 -10.32 -15.00
C GLU A 109 -3.69 -10.95 -14.98
N GLU A 110 -3.93 -11.89 -14.06
CA GLU A 110 -5.24 -12.48 -13.86
C GLU A 110 -6.29 -11.44 -13.42
N LEU A 111 -5.95 -10.57 -12.46
CA LEU A 111 -6.81 -9.47 -12.00
C LEU A 111 -7.16 -8.51 -13.15
N CYS A 112 -6.18 -8.14 -13.98
CA CYS A 112 -6.37 -7.30 -15.16
C CYS A 112 -7.36 -7.91 -16.15
N SER A 113 -7.23 -9.21 -16.42
CA SER A 113 -8.06 -9.89 -17.42
C SER A 113 -9.52 -10.06 -16.99
N SER A 114 -9.80 -10.08 -15.69
CA SER A 114 -11.10 -10.48 -15.13
C SER A 114 -11.91 -9.33 -14.53
N THR A 115 -11.22 -8.34 -13.94
CA THR A 115 -11.83 -7.43 -12.95
C THR A 115 -11.53 -5.96 -13.20
N VAL A 116 -10.31 -5.58 -13.62
CA VAL A 116 -9.87 -4.17 -13.64
C VAL A 116 -10.80 -3.24 -14.43
N SER A 117 -11.29 -3.66 -15.60
CA SER A 117 -12.18 -2.83 -16.45
C SER A 117 -13.58 -2.59 -15.86
N LYS A 118 -13.93 -3.28 -14.76
CA LYS A 118 -15.21 -3.15 -14.06
C LYS A 118 -15.08 -2.38 -12.74
N LEU A 119 -13.85 -2.04 -12.33
CA LEU A 119 -13.61 -1.32 -11.09
C LEU A 119 -13.92 0.16 -11.27
N ASP A 120 -14.47 0.77 -10.22
CA ASP A 120 -14.63 2.21 -10.18
C ASP A 120 -13.29 2.93 -9.90
N GLN A 121 -13.32 4.24 -10.08
CA GLN A 121 -12.16 5.12 -9.89
C GLN A 121 -11.58 5.02 -8.46
N GLU A 122 -12.43 4.85 -7.45
CA GLU A 122 -11.99 4.80 -6.05
C GLU A 122 -11.25 3.50 -5.76
N THR A 123 -11.79 2.37 -6.23
CA THR A 123 -11.15 1.06 -6.09
C THR A 123 -9.83 0.99 -6.85
N LEU A 124 -9.77 1.61 -8.04
CA LEU A 124 -8.52 1.72 -8.80
C LEU A 124 -7.47 2.56 -8.05
N ALA A 125 -7.87 3.69 -7.46
CA ALA A 125 -6.96 4.50 -6.64
C ALA A 125 -6.42 3.73 -5.43
N ASP A 126 -7.29 2.95 -4.77
CA ASP A 126 -6.91 2.11 -3.64
C ASP A 126 -5.94 0.99 -4.04
N LEU A 127 -6.10 0.42 -5.22
CA LEU A 127 -5.17 -0.57 -5.76
C LEU A 127 -3.79 0.02 -6.06
N VAL A 128 -3.74 1.19 -6.71
CA VAL A 128 -2.47 1.89 -6.98
C VAL A 128 -1.79 2.27 -5.67
N TYR A 129 -2.56 2.77 -4.70
CA TYR A 129 -2.08 3.08 -3.36
C TYR A 129 -1.52 1.85 -2.63
N ALA A 130 -2.21 0.71 -2.67
CA ALA A 130 -1.73 -0.52 -2.06
C ALA A 130 -0.41 -1.00 -2.69
N CYS A 131 -0.25 -0.86 -4.02
CA CYS A 131 1.01 -1.16 -4.71
C CYS A 131 2.15 -0.25 -4.24
N ALA A 132 1.92 1.06 -4.18
CA ALA A 132 2.90 2.03 -3.69
C ALA A 132 3.33 1.75 -2.24
N ARG A 133 2.37 1.41 -1.38
CA ARG A 133 2.61 1.07 0.04
C ARG A 133 3.57 -0.10 0.23
N ILE A 134 3.57 -1.06 -0.68
CA ILE A 134 4.49 -2.22 -0.64
C ILE A 134 5.68 -2.07 -1.61
N GLY A 135 5.84 -0.90 -2.24
CA GLY A 135 6.93 -0.63 -3.20
C GLY A 135 6.89 -1.54 -4.42
N TYR A 136 5.70 -2.01 -4.81
CA TYR A 136 5.55 -2.86 -5.98
C TYR A 136 5.37 -1.99 -7.23
N ASP A 137 6.34 -2.07 -8.13
CA ASP A 137 6.28 -1.52 -9.48
C ASP A 137 6.82 -2.57 -10.46
N ASP A 138 5.93 -3.16 -11.24
CA ASP A 138 6.29 -4.11 -12.30
C ASP A 138 6.53 -3.41 -13.66
N GLY A 139 6.44 -2.08 -13.69
CA GLY A 139 6.59 -1.24 -14.88
C GLY A 139 5.42 -1.32 -15.87
N MET A 140 4.46 -2.24 -15.68
CA MET A 140 3.40 -2.51 -16.66
C MET A 140 2.01 -2.48 -16.04
N PHE A 141 1.73 -3.31 -15.04
CA PHE A 141 0.43 -3.38 -14.39
C PHE A 141 0.09 -2.06 -13.67
N VAL A 142 1.02 -1.55 -12.87
CA VAL A 142 0.78 -0.31 -12.11
C VAL A 142 0.54 0.87 -13.05
N GLN A 143 1.28 0.94 -14.16
CA GLN A 143 1.07 1.94 -15.20
C GLN A 143 -0.32 1.81 -15.84
N ARG A 144 -0.77 0.60 -16.16
CA ARG A 144 -2.13 0.38 -16.67
C ARG A 144 -3.20 0.83 -15.68
N LEU A 145 -3.03 0.56 -14.37
CA LEU A 145 -3.98 1.05 -13.38
C LEU A 145 -4.03 2.58 -13.36
N ILE A 146 -2.88 3.25 -13.40
CA ILE A 146 -2.79 4.70 -13.44
C ILE A 146 -3.45 5.26 -14.71
N GLU A 147 -3.26 4.63 -15.87
CA GLU A 147 -3.94 4.99 -17.11
C GLU A 147 -5.47 4.86 -17.00
N HIS A 148 -5.99 3.82 -16.33
CA HIS A 148 -7.43 3.70 -16.10
C HIS A 148 -7.94 4.79 -15.17
N VAL A 149 -7.21 5.13 -14.11
CA VAL A 149 -7.56 6.26 -13.22
C VAL A 149 -7.60 7.57 -14.00
N ASP A 150 -6.61 7.83 -14.85
CA ASP A 150 -6.52 9.03 -15.68
C ASP A 150 -7.69 9.13 -16.68
N GLN A 151 -8.04 8.02 -17.34
CA GLN A 151 -9.21 7.96 -18.22
C GLN A 151 -10.52 8.22 -17.46
N HIS A 152 -10.66 7.66 -16.26
CA HIS A 152 -11.82 7.93 -15.42
C HIS A 152 -11.91 9.40 -15.05
N LEU A 153 -10.80 10.02 -14.61
CA LEU A 153 -10.72 11.45 -14.28
C LEU A 153 -11.13 12.34 -15.45
N ALA A 154 -10.64 12.04 -16.66
CA ALA A 154 -10.99 12.79 -17.86
C ALA A 154 -12.50 12.69 -18.18
N SER A 155 -13.14 11.57 -17.86
CA SER A 155 -14.57 11.35 -18.09
C SER A 155 -15.48 11.90 -17.00
N SER A 156 -15.05 11.87 -15.74
CA SER A 156 -15.81 12.34 -14.57
C SER A 156 -15.63 13.82 -14.27
N GLY A 157 -14.56 14.44 -14.77
CA GLY A 157 -14.19 15.82 -14.45
C GLY A 157 -13.44 15.97 -13.12
N GLY A 158 -12.86 14.88 -12.59
CA GLY A 158 -12.03 14.91 -11.38
C GLY A 158 -12.36 13.80 -10.36
N PHE A 159 -11.75 13.90 -9.18
CA PHE A 159 -12.06 13.03 -8.04
C PHE A 159 -13.30 13.55 -7.29
N HIS A 160 -14.20 12.62 -6.94
CA HIS A 160 -15.34 12.92 -6.06
C HIS A 160 -14.99 12.85 -4.58
N SER A 161 -13.93 12.09 -4.25
CA SER A 161 -13.49 11.84 -2.88
C SER A 161 -12.08 12.39 -2.66
N PHE A 162 -11.90 13.20 -1.61
CA PHE A 162 -10.60 13.68 -1.17
C PHE A 162 -9.66 12.52 -0.82
N GLN A 163 -10.19 11.47 -0.19
CA GLN A 163 -9.41 10.30 0.21
C GLN A 163 -8.79 9.60 -1.00
N SER A 164 -9.57 9.31 -2.05
CA SER A 164 -9.06 8.66 -3.26
C SER A 164 -8.03 9.52 -3.98
N MET A 165 -8.24 10.85 -3.99
CA MET A 165 -7.27 11.80 -4.53
C MET A 165 -5.97 11.82 -3.72
N ALA A 166 -6.02 11.90 -2.39
CA ALA A 166 -4.84 11.88 -1.53
C ALA A 166 -4.06 10.57 -1.71
N ARG A 167 -4.76 9.44 -1.79
CA ARG A 167 -4.18 8.12 -2.06
C ARG A 167 -3.46 8.06 -3.41
N ILE A 168 -4.08 8.52 -4.49
CA ILE A 168 -3.43 8.50 -5.81
C ILE A 168 -2.22 9.45 -5.84
N VAL A 169 -2.34 10.66 -5.30
CA VAL A 169 -1.26 11.66 -5.28
C VAL A 169 -0.06 11.12 -4.51
N TYR A 170 -0.31 10.53 -3.34
CA TYR A 170 0.71 9.83 -2.57
C TYR A 170 1.35 8.70 -3.38
N ALA A 171 0.54 7.84 -3.99
CA ALA A 171 1.03 6.68 -4.72
C ALA A 171 1.91 7.05 -5.92
N LEU A 172 1.52 8.07 -6.69
CA LEU A 172 2.31 8.58 -7.82
C LEU A 172 3.67 9.13 -7.36
N CYS A 173 3.70 9.84 -6.23
CA CYS A 173 4.95 10.36 -5.66
C CYS A 173 5.84 9.22 -5.10
N GLU A 174 5.26 8.29 -4.34
CA GLU A 174 5.98 7.15 -3.75
C GLU A 174 6.59 6.23 -4.81
N LEU A 175 5.86 5.99 -5.91
CA LEU A 175 6.34 5.21 -7.05
C LEU A 175 7.21 6.04 -8.01
N ASN A 176 7.36 7.34 -7.75
CA ASN A 176 8.09 8.28 -8.61
C ASN A 176 7.64 8.22 -10.08
N THR A 177 6.32 8.22 -10.32
CA THR A 177 5.72 8.07 -11.65
C THR A 177 4.60 9.07 -11.88
N ARG A 178 4.38 9.50 -13.15
CA ARG A 178 3.37 10.50 -13.53
C ARG A 178 3.35 11.73 -12.60
N LEU A 179 4.53 12.26 -12.25
CA LEU A 179 4.66 13.39 -11.32
C LEU A 179 4.02 14.69 -11.83
N ASP A 180 3.84 14.81 -13.14
CA ASP A 180 3.04 15.85 -13.78
C ASP A 180 1.57 15.78 -13.31
N MET A 181 0.97 14.59 -13.38
CA MET A 181 -0.39 14.33 -12.90
C MET A 181 -0.48 14.53 -11.38
N ALA A 182 0.49 14.03 -10.62
CA ALA A 182 0.53 14.21 -9.17
C ALA A 182 0.54 15.70 -8.78
N ARG A 183 1.30 16.54 -9.49
CA ARG A 183 1.34 18.00 -9.25
C ARG A 183 0.00 18.67 -9.54
N VAL A 184 -0.66 18.31 -10.64
CA VAL A 184 -1.97 18.88 -10.99
C VAL A 184 -2.99 18.55 -9.90
N LEU A 185 -3.13 17.26 -9.57
CA LEU A 185 -4.08 16.79 -8.56
C LEU A 185 -3.76 17.36 -7.16
N CYS A 186 -2.49 17.45 -6.78
CA CYS A 186 -2.09 18.03 -5.51
C CYS A 186 -2.46 19.52 -5.42
N ARG A 187 -2.28 20.28 -6.51
CA ARG A 187 -2.72 21.68 -6.57
C ARG A 187 -4.23 21.82 -6.53
N GLU A 188 -4.97 21.01 -7.28
CA GLU A 188 -6.43 20.99 -7.24
C GLU A 188 -6.95 20.74 -5.82
N ALA A 189 -6.33 19.80 -5.09
CA ALA A 189 -6.66 19.52 -3.70
C ALA A 189 -6.40 20.71 -2.77
N ILE A 190 -5.26 21.37 -2.95
CA ILE A 190 -4.81 22.51 -2.13
C ILE A 190 -5.67 23.74 -2.41
N ASP A 191 -5.75 24.14 -3.67
CA ASP A 191 -6.43 25.36 -4.12
C ASP A 191 -7.95 25.23 -3.96
N GLY A 192 -8.50 24.04 -4.21
CA GLY A 192 -9.90 23.70 -3.99
C GLY A 192 -10.25 23.43 -2.53
N GLN A 193 -9.27 23.47 -1.61
CA GLN A 193 -9.44 23.18 -0.18
C GLN A 193 -10.16 21.86 0.11
N MET A 194 -9.95 20.84 -0.73
CA MET A 194 -10.65 19.55 -0.63
C MET A 194 -10.30 18.78 0.66
N TRP A 195 -9.21 19.16 1.31
CA TRP A 195 -8.76 18.59 2.58
C TRP A 195 -9.64 18.99 3.78
N ASN A 196 -10.50 20.01 3.64
CA ASN A 196 -11.46 20.39 4.67
C ASN A 196 -12.47 19.25 4.92
N GLY A 197 -12.32 18.55 6.06
CA GLY A 197 -13.12 17.38 6.43
C GLY A 197 -12.52 16.03 6.02
N GLY A 198 -11.30 16.02 5.48
CA GLY A 198 -10.53 14.79 5.27
C GLY A 198 -10.05 14.17 6.58
N SER A 199 -9.68 12.88 6.56
CA SER A 199 -9.05 12.26 7.72
C SER A 199 -7.62 12.79 7.91
N GLY A 200 -7.11 12.76 9.13
CA GLY A 200 -5.73 13.21 9.41
C GLY A 200 -4.68 12.45 8.58
N ASP A 201 -4.91 11.15 8.30
CA ASP A 201 -3.99 10.36 7.49
C ASP A 201 -4.01 10.80 6.01
N ASP A 202 -5.18 11.17 5.47
CA ASP A 202 -5.31 11.69 4.09
C ASP A 202 -4.66 13.08 3.95
N ILE A 203 -4.81 13.93 4.97
CA ILE A 203 -4.16 15.24 5.05
C ILE A 203 -2.64 15.08 5.08
N LEU A 204 -2.12 14.16 5.90
CA LEU A 204 -0.69 13.86 5.96
C LEU A 204 -0.13 13.33 4.64
N MET A 205 -0.90 12.50 3.92
CA MET A 205 -0.51 12.02 2.58
C MET A 205 -0.40 13.17 1.58
N LEU A 206 -1.38 14.07 1.55
CA LEU A 206 -1.34 15.25 0.67
C LEU A 206 -0.17 16.16 1.02
N ALA A 207 0.03 16.43 2.31
CA ALA A 207 1.11 17.24 2.82
C ALA A 207 2.49 16.69 2.44
N TRP A 208 2.68 15.38 2.62
CA TRP A 208 3.90 14.69 2.21
C TRP A 208 4.17 14.83 0.72
N ALA A 209 3.14 14.64 -0.10
CA ALA A 209 3.27 14.81 -1.54
C ALA A 209 3.56 16.26 -1.93
N ALA A 210 2.95 17.24 -1.28
CA ALA A 210 3.23 18.66 -1.54
C ALA A 210 4.71 18.99 -1.28
N VAL A 211 5.26 18.50 -0.17
CA VAL A 211 6.70 18.65 0.14
C VAL A 211 7.56 17.94 -0.91
N PHE A 212 7.26 16.68 -1.24
CA PHE A 212 7.99 15.91 -2.24
C PHE A 212 7.99 16.58 -3.63
N LEU A 213 6.89 17.21 -4.01
CA LEU A 213 6.72 17.88 -5.30
C LEU A 213 7.19 19.34 -5.30
N SER A 214 7.74 19.83 -4.19
CA SER A 214 8.14 21.22 -3.97
C SER A 214 7.00 22.23 -4.24
N LEU A 215 5.78 21.87 -3.82
CA LEU A 215 4.60 22.73 -3.91
C LEU A 215 4.40 23.47 -2.58
N PRO A 216 4.15 24.80 -2.60
CA PRO A 216 3.90 25.55 -1.38
C PRO A 216 2.53 25.16 -0.79
N PRO A 217 2.47 24.54 0.40
CA PRO A 217 1.19 24.26 1.04
C PRO A 217 0.61 25.55 1.64
N PRO A 218 -0.73 25.68 1.72
CA PRO A 218 -1.37 26.83 2.34
C PRO A 218 -1.13 26.81 3.85
N VAL A 219 -1.13 27.98 4.48
CA VAL A 219 -0.80 28.15 5.91
C VAL A 219 -1.75 27.32 6.79
N GLU A 220 -3.01 27.21 6.39
CA GLU A 220 -4.01 26.44 7.09
C GLU A 220 -3.70 24.94 7.06
N LEU A 221 -3.24 24.41 5.91
CA LEU A 221 -2.80 23.02 5.79
C LEU A 221 -1.56 22.77 6.66
N ILE A 222 -0.59 23.69 6.67
CA ILE A 222 0.60 23.60 7.54
C ILE A 222 0.18 23.59 9.02
N THR A 223 -0.80 24.41 9.40
CA THR A 223 -1.28 24.50 10.78
C THR A 223 -1.94 23.18 11.20
N GLU A 224 -2.81 22.65 10.35
CA GLU A 224 -3.48 21.36 10.58
C GLU A 224 -2.46 20.21 10.65
N MET A 225 -1.46 20.22 9.77
CA MET A 225 -0.33 19.31 9.84
C MET A 225 0.34 19.38 11.20
N CYS A 226 0.75 20.56 11.68
CA CYS A 226 1.44 20.73 12.95
C CYS A 226 0.64 20.17 14.14
N ILE A 227 -0.68 20.36 14.16
CA ILE A 227 -1.56 19.76 15.18
C ILE A 227 -1.48 18.22 15.11
N LEU A 228 -1.61 17.67 13.91
CA LEU A 228 -1.48 16.22 13.70
C LEU A 228 -0.07 15.71 14.06
N PHE A 229 1.00 16.48 13.85
CA PHE A 229 2.38 16.13 14.23
C PHE A 229 2.56 16.02 15.74
N GLU A 230 2.02 16.98 16.49
CA GLU A 230 2.10 16.98 17.95
C GLU A 230 1.41 15.75 18.55
N GLU A 231 0.35 15.27 17.90
CA GLU A 231 -0.39 14.08 18.33
C GLU A 231 0.17 12.76 17.76
N ARG A 232 0.73 12.80 16.55
CA ARG A 232 1.21 11.64 15.78
C ARG A 232 2.41 12.07 14.97
N LEU A 233 3.65 11.83 15.43
CA LEU A 233 4.85 12.04 14.60
C LEU A 233 4.89 11.03 13.44
N PRO A 234 4.50 11.37 12.20
CA PRO A 234 4.50 10.44 11.09
C PRO A 234 5.90 10.51 10.45
N THR A 235 6.69 9.46 10.66
CA THR A 235 8.05 9.29 10.12
C THR A 235 8.17 9.65 8.64
N GLN A 236 7.11 9.45 7.87
CA GLN A 236 7.03 9.71 6.43
C GLN A 236 7.27 11.19 6.07
N LEU A 237 6.73 12.16 6.82
CA LEU A 237 6.94 13.59 6.50
C LEU A 237 8.37 14.04 6.80
N LEU A 238 8.94 13.57 7.91
CA LEU A 238 10.35 13.85 8.22
C LEU A 238 11.27 13.32 7.11
N MET A 239 10.94 12.14 6.54
CA MET A 239 11.65 11.61 5.39
C MET A 239 11.44 12.46 4.12
N ALA A 240 10.22 12.91 3.83
CA ALA A 240 9.98 13.83 2.70
C ALA A 240 10.76 15.14 2.83
N GLN A 241 10.77 15.75 4.02
CA GLN A 241 11.55 16.97 4.27
C GLN A 241 13.04 16.75 4.04
N GLN A 242 13.58 15.61 4.49
CA GLN A 242 14.99 15.26 4.25
C GLN A 242 15.29 15.06 2.76
N ILE A 243 14.40 14.40 2.01
CA ILE A 243 14.55 14.22 0.56
C ILE A 243 14.50 15.57 -0.17
N ALA A 244 13.54 16.44 0.18
CA ALA A 244 13.41 17.76 -0.43
C ALA A 244 14.68 18.61 -0.23
N VAL A 245 15.25 18.61 0.98
CA VAL A 245 16.51 19.32 1.28
C VAL A 245 17.71 18.75 0.51
N GLN A 246 17.69 17.47 0.14
CA GLN A 246 18.77 16.82 -0.64
C GLN A 246 18.65 17.06 -2.15
N LEU A 247 17.49 17.47 -2.63
CA LEU A 247 17.21 17.73 -4.06
C LEU A 247 17.40 19.19 -4.47
N GLU A 248 17.58 20.11 -3.50
CA GLU A 248 18.00 21.51 -3.71
C GLU A 248 19.52 21.67 -3.77
#